data_AF-A0A946XM61-F1
#
_entry.id   AF-A0A946XM61-F1
#
_cell.length_a   1.000
_cell.length_b   1.000
_cell.length_c   1.000
_cell.angle_alpha   90.00
_cell.angle_beta   90.00
_cell.angle_gamma   90.00
#
_symmetry.space_group_name_H-M   'P 1'
#
loop_
_entity.id
_entity.type
_entity.pdbx_description
1 polymer ?
#
loop_
_entity_poly.entity_id
_entity_poly.type
_entity_poly.pdbx_seq_one_letter_code
_entity_poly.pdbx_strand_id
1 'polypeptide(L)'
;MTDLSEEAPLKKELAGLFQYMQRVREEIAAIHYPADEEHRFEKMSDQLDAIVETTKSATDKIMVAVEANEDLLDDLRSSLSDEDALAKIDKISASNSSLFEACSFQDLTGQRISKVVKSLTYVEDRVESLIEAWGKQELEKIVIQGEEKTEDEQLLHGPQRQDEAISQSEIDALFD
;
A
#
# COMPACT_ATOMS: atom_id res chain seq x y z
N MET A 1 -46.99 40.62 -9.75
CA MET A 1 -47.43 39.33 -9.16
C MET A 1 -46.36 38.34 -9.55
N THR A 2 -45.36 38.17 -8.69
CA THR A 2 -44.19 37.33 -8.92
C THR A 2 -44.63 35.88 -9.12
N ASP A 3 -44.06 35.25 -10.14
CA ASP A 3 -44.50 34.01 -10.73
C ASP A 3 -44.32 32.83 -9.77
N LEU A 4 -45.42 32.40 -9.13
CA LEU A 4 -45.48 31.21 -8.27
C LEU A 4 -45.15 29.92 -9.03
N SER A 5 -45.09 29.92 -10.37
CA SER A 5 -44.77 28.74 -11.18
C SER A 5 -43.29 28.38 -11.18
N GLU A 6 -42.38 29.33 -10.93
CA GLU A 6 -40.94 29.08 -10.82
C GLU A 6 -40.53 28.57 -9.42
N GLU A 7 -41.33 28.84 -8.38
CA GLU A 7 -41.01 28.45 -7.00
C GLU A 7 -41.07 26.93 -6.75
N ALA A 8 -42.04 26.24 -7.38
CA ALA A 8 -42.24 24.80 -7.21
C ALA A 8 -41.09 23.93 -7.79
N PRO A 9 -40.60 24.17 -9.01
CA PRO A 9 -39.44 23.45 -9.54
C PRO A 9 -38.16 23.77 -8.76
N LEU A 10 -37.93 25.03 -8.36
CA LEU A 10 -36.78 25.40 -7.52
C LEU A 10 -36.79 24.70 -6.16
N LYS A 11 -37.95 24.61 -5.50
CA LYS A 11 -38.11 23.85 -4.24
C LYS A 11 -37.81 22.36 -4.43
N LYS A 12 -38.24 21.78 -5.56
CA LYS A 12 -37.97 20.37 -5.89
C LYS A 12 -36.47 20.12 -6.15
N GLU A 13 -35.81 21.02 -6.88
CA GLU A 13 -34.37 20.93 -7.10
C GLU A 13 -33.58 21.09 -5.80
N LEU A 14 -33.95 22.04 -4.94
CA LEU A 14 -33.31 22.24 -3.64
C LEU A 14 -33.48 21.02 -2.72
N ALA A 15 -34.67 20.41 -2.71
CA ALA A 15 -34.92 19.17 -1.97
C ALA A 15 -34.06 18.01 -2.51
N GLY A 16 -33.91 17.91 -3.84
CA GLY A 16 -33.03 16.93 -4.47
C GLY A 16 -31.56 17.13 -4.10
N LEU A 17 -31.08 18.38 -4.09
CA LEU A 17 -29.73 18.72 -3.67
C LEU A 17 -29.49 18.36 -2.20
N PHE A 18 -30.46 18.65 -1.33
CA PHE A 18 -30.37 18.30 0.09
C PHE A 18 -30.29 16.77 0.29
N GLN A 19 -31.12 16.00 -0.41
CA GLN A 19 -31.06 14.52 -0.35
C GLN A 19 -29.71 13.99 -0.85
N TYR A 20 -29.18 14.58 -1.93
CA TYR A 20 -27.86 14.21 -2.44
C TYR A 20 -26.76 14.53 -1.42
N MET A 21 -26.80 15.70 -0.79
CA MET A 21 -25.86 16.07 0.26
C MET A 21 -25.92 15.13 1.46
N GLN A 22 -27.10 14.67 1.87
CA GLN A 22 -27.20 13.70 2.97
C GLN A 22 -26.57 12.36 2.61
N ARG A 23 -26.79 11.88 1.38
CA ARG A 23 -26.13 10.65 0.90
C ARG A 23 -24.61 10.78 0.89
N VAL A 24 -24.09 11.91 0.40
CA VAL A 24 -22.65 12.17 0.41
C VAL A 24 -22.09 12.22 1.84
N ARG A 25 -22.85 12.77 2.80
CA ARG A 25 -22.47 12.74 4.22
C ARG A 25 -22.41 11.34 4.77
N GLU A 26 -23.38 10.49 4.45
CA GLU A 26 -23.39 9.08 4.85
C GLU A 26 -22.20 8.32 4.26
N GLU A 27 -21.88 8.54 2.98
CA GLU A 27 -20.73 7.93 2.32
C GLU A 27 -19.39 8.36 2.94
N ILE A 28 -19.21 9.65 3.25
CA ILE A 28 -17.99 10.14 3.90
C ILE A 28 -17.88 9.68 5.34
N ALA A 29 -19.00 9.64 6.06
CA ALA A 29 -19.01 9.04 7.38
C ALA A 29 -18.64 7.54 7.28
N ALA A 30 -19.07 6.81 6.24
CA ALA A 30 -18.74 5.39 6.05
C ALA A 30 -17.27 5.15 5.74
N ILE A 31 -16.63 6.09 5.06
CA ILE A 31 -15.18 6.11 4.82
C ILE A 31 -14.42 6.32 6.16
N HIS A 32 -14.99 7.08 7.09
CA HIS A 32 -14.38 7.42 8.38
C HIS A 32 -14.72 6.43 9.53
N TYR A 33 -15.89 5.79 9.55
CA TYR A 33 -16.50 5.23 10.77
C TYR A 33 -16.60 3.69 10.94
N PRO A 34 -16.03 2.75 10.17
CA PRO A 34 -16.23 1.34 10.50
C PRO A 34 -15.26 0.89 11.60
N ALA A 35 -15.65 1.16 12.85
CA ALA A 35 -15.28 0.49 14.10
C ALA A 35 -13.78 0.33 14.44
N ASP A 36 -13.31 1.14 15.41
CA ASP A 36 -12.02 1.04 16.10
C ASP A 36 -10.79 0.95 15.19
N GLU A 37 -10.33 2.10 14.71
CA GLU A 37 -8.93 2.40 14.39
C GLU A 37 -8.91 3.81 13.79
N GLU A 38 -8.54 4.80 14.59
CA GLU A 38 -8.61 6.25 14.32
C GLU A 38 -7.85 6.74 13.06
N HIS A 39 -7.30 5.81 12.26
CA HIS A 39 -6.27 6.05 11.25
C HIS A 39 -6.32 5.07 10.05
N ARG A 40 -7.48 4.61 9.57
CA ARG A 40 -7.51 3.56 8.52
C ARG A 40 -6.80 3.96 7.20
N PHE A 41 -6.94 5.21 6.76
CA PHE A 41 -6.25 5.68 5.55
C PHE A 41 -4.76 5.94 5.80
N GLU A 42 -4.40 6.60 6.89
CA GLU A 42 -3.01 6.73 7.33
C GLU A 42 -2.33 5.36 7.43
N LYS A 43 -2.99 4.36 8.05
CA LYS A 43 -2.52 2.99 8.09
C LYS A 43 -2.40 2.36 6.71
N MET A 44 -3.33 2.58 5.79
CA MET A 44 -3.21 2.01 4.43
C MET A 44 -2.06 2.63 3.64
N SER A 45 -1.88 3.95 3.71
CA SER A 45 -0.76 4.66 3.07
C SER A 45 0.57 4.19 3.66
N ASP A 46 0.68 4.13 4.99
CA ASP A 46 1.85 3.60 5.72
C ASP A 46 2.16 2.15 5.35
N GLN A 47 1.14 1.30 5.25
CA GLN A 47 1.31 -0.12 4.88
C GLN A 47 1.81 -0.25 3.43
N LEU A 48 1.31 0.58 2.50
CA LEU A 48 1.79 0.58 1.12
C LEU A 48 3.24 1.10 1.03
N ASP A 49 3.61 2.13 1.79
CA ASP A 49 4.99 2.60 1.86
C ASP A 49 5.92 1.54 2.46
N ALA A 50 5.49 0.85 3.53
CA ALA A 50 6.22 -0.28 4.12
C ALA A 50 6.43 -1.43 3.12
N ILE A 51 5.43 -1.72 2.27
CA ILE A 51 5.55 -2.71 1.19
C ILE A 51 6.61 -2.27 0.17
N VAL A 52 6.60 -1.00 -0.24
CA VAL A 52 7.61 -0.47 -1.19
C VAL A 52 9.01 -0.59 -0.61
N GLU A 53 9.19 -0.20 0.64
CA GLU A 53 10.48 -0.25 1.33
C GLU A 53 10.96 -1.69 1.53
N THR A 54 10.10 -2.59 2.02
CA THR A 54 10.44 -4.00 2.23
C THR A 54 10.80 -4.67 0.91
N THR A 55 10.04 -4.40 -0.16
CA THR A 55 10.31 -4.95 -1.48
C THR A 55 11.63 -4.44 -2.04
N LYS A 56 11.91 -3.13 -1.89
CA LYS A 56 13.20 -2.54 -2.30
C LYS A 56 14.37 -3.17 -1.54
N SER A 57 14.25 -3.28 -0.21
CA SER A 57 15.28 -3.89 0.64
C SER A 57 15.56 -5.36 0.24
N ALA A 58 14.52 -6.13 -0.07
CA ALA A 58 14.67 -7.50 -0.56
C ALA A 58 15.38 -7.54 -1.91
N THR A 59 15.03 -6.65 -2.85
CA THR A 59 15.70 -6.54 -4.16
C THR A 59 17.18 -6.15 -4.01
N ASP A 60 17.49 -5.16 -3.17
CA ASP A 60 18.88 -4.75 -2.90
C ASP A 60 19.70 -5.93 -2.35
N LYS A 61 19.15 -6.71 -1.41
CA LYS A 61 19.81 -7.92 -0.88
C LYS A 61 20.06 -8.98 -1.97
N ILE A 62 19.10 -9.19 -2.88
CA ILE A 62 19.27 -10.12 -4.01
C ILE A 62 20.39 -9.64 -4.93
N MET A 63 20.42 -8.35 -5.26
CA MET A 63 21.44 -7.78 -6.15
C MET A 63 22.84 -7.90 -5.54
N VAL A 64 23.01 -7.60 -4.25
CA VAL A 64 24.28 -7.79 -3.53
C VAL A 64 24.72 -9.25 -3.53
N ALA A 65 23.79 -10.19 -3.33
CA ALA A 65 24.11 -11.62 -3.37
C ALA A 65 24.52 -12.08 -4.79
N VAL A 66 23.89 -11.54 -5.84
CA VAL A 66 24.26 -11.82 -7.23
C VAL A 66 25.64 -11.25 -7.57
N GLU A 67 25.94 -10.03 -7.13
CA GLU A 67 27.28 -9.42 -7.28
C GLU A 67 28.37 -10.26 -6.60
N ALA A 68 28.14 -10.68 -5.36
CA ALA A 68 29.07 -11.57 -4.65
C ALA A 68 29.26 -12.92 -5.36
N ASN A 69 28.21 -13.44 -6.02
CA ASN A 69 28.33 -14.66 -6.83
C ASN A 69 29.16 -14.42 -8.09
N GLU A 70 29.03 -13.27 -8.77
CA GLU A 70 29.88 -12.93 -9.91
C GLU A 70 31.36 -12.85 -9.52
N ASP A 71 31.67 -12.18 -8.41
CA ASP A 71 33.05 -12.09 -7.91
C ASP A 71 33.67 -13.49 -7.69
N LEU A 72 32.91 -14.42 -7.10
CA LEU A 72 33.34 -15.80 -6.90
C LEU A 72 33.50 -16.58 -8.21
N LEU A 73 32.64 -16.32 -9.20
CA LEU A 73 32.73 -16.94 -10.52
C LEU A 73 33.95 -16.45 -11.29
N ASP A 74 34.28 -15.16 -11.19
CA ASP A 74 35.49 -14.57 -11.78
C ASP A 74 36.76 -15.15 -11.16
N ASP A 75 36.79 -15.27 -9.82
CA ASP A 75 37.88 -15.95 -9.11
C ASP A 75 38.04 -17.41 -9.57
N LEU A 76 36.92 -18.15 -9.65
CA LEU A 76 36.92 -19.54 -10.15
C LEU A 76 37.43 -19.61 -11.59
N ARG A 77 36.99 -18.70 -12.46
CA ARG A 77 37.40 -18.63 -13.87
C ARG A 77 38.91 -18.47 -14.00
N SER A 78 39.52 -17.66 -13.13
CA SER A 78 40.97 -17.43 -13.13
C SER A 78 41.79 -18.66 -12.68
N SER A 79 41.18 -19.56 -11.90
CA SER A 79 41.84 -20.73 -11.31
C SER A 79 41.66 -22.03 -12.12
N LEU A 80 40.72 -22.05 -13.07
CA LEU A 80 40.34 -23.23 -13.83
C LEU A 80 40.83 -23.17 -15.28
N SER A 81 41.18 -24.33 -15.85
CA SER A 81 41.55 -24.47 -17.26
C SER A 81 40.66 -25.48 -18.00
N ASP A 82 39.70 -26.08 -17.30
CA ASP A 82 38.75 -27.05 -17.86
C ASP A 82 37.67 -26.34 -18.67
N GLU A 83 37.53 -26.70 -19.94
CA GLU A 83 36.66 -26.02 -20.90
C GLU A 83 35.17 -26.22 -20.57
N ASP A 84 34.78 -27.39 -20.03
CA ASP A 84 33.40 -27.65 -19.60
C ASP A 84 33.04 -26.85 -18.34
N ALA A 85 33.95 -26.75 -17.36
CA ALA A 85 33.78 -25.89 -16.20
C ALA A 85 33.65 -24.40 -16.58
N LEU A 86 34.51 -23.91 -17.48
CA LEU A 86 34.42 -22.53 -17.98
C LEU A 86 33.09 -22.26 -18.70
N ALA A 87 32.60 -23.19 -19.53
CA ALA A 87 31.30 -23.06 -20.18
C ALA A 87 30.11 -23.07 -19.20
N LYS A 88 30.24 -23.74 -18.05
CA LYS A 88 29.23 -23.68 -16.98
C LYS A 88 29.28 -22.33 -16.25
N ILE A 89 30.46 -21.80 -15.97
CA ILE A 89 30.62 -20.46 -15.40
C ILE A 89 29.95 -19.41 -16.29
N ASP A 90 30.20 -19.44 -17.61
CA ASP A 90 29.55 -18.52 -18.56
C ASP A 90 28.01 -18.58 -18.51
N LYS A 91 27.44 -19.79 -18.35
CA LYS A 91 25.99 -19.96 -18.22
C LYS A 91 25.44 -19.39 -16.91
N ILE A 92 26.18 -19.53 -15.81
CA ILE A 92 25.78 -18.97 -14.52
C ILE A 92 25.85 -17.44 -14.57
N SER A 93 26.93 -16.87 -15.10
CA SER A 93 27.06 -15.41 -15.24
C SER A 93 25.98 -14.80 -16.15
N ALA A 94 25.59 -15.50 -17.23
CA ALA A 94 24.45 -15.09 -18.05
C ALA A 94 23.11 -15.11 -17.28
N SER A 95 22.94 -16.11 -16.40
CA SER A 95 21.75 -16.21 -15.53
C SER A 95 21.72 -15.10 -14.49
N ASN A 96 22.85 -14.81 -13.85
CA ASN A 96 23.00 -13.71 -12.89
C ASN A 96 22.75 -12.34 -13.54
N SER A 97 23.26 -12.13 -14.76
CA SER A 97 22.95 -10.92 -15.55
C SER A 97 21.45 -10.76 -15.80
N SER A 98 20.76 -11.87 -16.12
CA SER A 98 19.31 -11.88 -16.32
C SER A 98 18.53 -11.58 -15.02
N LEU A 99 19.02 -12.06 -13.87
CA LEU A 99 18.46 -11.71 -12.55
C LEU A 99 18.63 -10.23 -12.24
N PHE A 100 19.80 -9.66 -12.54
CA PHE A 100 20.08 -8.24 -12.34
C PHE A 100 19.13 -7.36 -13.16
N GLU A 101 18.94 -7.70 -14.44
CA GLU A 101 17.98 -7.01 -15.31
C GLU A 101 16.55 -7.13 -14.76
N ALA A 102 16.11 -8.32 -14.36
CA ALA A 102 14.78 -8.52 -13.79
C ALA A 102 14.55 -7.69 -12.52
N CYS A 103 15.55 -7.64 -11.63
CA CYS A 103 15.50 -6.83 -10.41
C CYS A 103 15.50 -5.33 -10.70
N SER A 104 16.20 -4.87 -11.74
CA SER A 104 16.23 -3.45 -12.12
C SER A 104 14.85 -2.88 -12.51
N PHE A 105 13.92 -3.72 -12.99
CA PHE A 105 12.54 -3.31 -13.26
C PHE A 105 11.71 -3.01 -11.99
N GLN A 106 12.17 -3.44 -10.81
CA GLN A 106 11.49 -3.15 -9.54
C GLN A 106 11.42 -1.64 -9.27
N ASP A 107 12.41 -0.86 -9.70
CA ASP A 107 12.40 0.60 -9.53
C ASP A 107 11.16 1.24 -10.17
N LEU A 108 10.77 0.78 -11.37
CA LEU A 108 9.56 1.27 -12.03
C LEU A 108 8.28 0.89 -11.28
N THR A 109 8.25 -0.30 -10.68
CA THR A 109 7.13 -0.74 -9.85
C THR A 109 7.05 0.10 -8.57
N GLY A 110 8.17 0.33 -7.90
CA GLY A 110 8.25 1.21 -6.72
C GLY A 110 7.74 2.62 -7.03
N GLN A 111 8.21 3.23 -8.14
CA GLN A 111 7.72 4.54 -8.59
C GLN A 111 6.21 4.58 -8.86
N ARG A 112 5.65 3.51 -9.44
CA ARG A 112 4.20 3.42 -9.70
C ARG A 112 3.41 3.33 -8.40
N ILE A 113 3.86 2.50 -7.46
CA ILE A 113 3.20 2.37 -6.15
C ILE A 113 3.27 3.71 -5.40
N SER A 114 4.43 4.37 -5.36
CA SER A 114 4.55 5.69 -4.72
C SER A 114 3.61 6.74 -5.33
N LYS A 115 3.29 6.66 -6.63
CA LYS A 115 2.28 7.55 -7.24
C LYS A 115 0.86 7.22 -6.77
N VAL A 116 0.54 5.93 -6.60
CA VAL A 116 -0.74 5.48 -6.05
C VAL A 116 -0.88 5.94 -4.60
N VAL A 117 0.15 5.74 -3.76
CA VAL A 117 0.17 6.22 -2.36
C VAL A 117 -0.09 7.72 -2.30
N LYS A 118 0.64 8.53 -3.07
CA LYS A 118 0.40 10.00 -3.13
C LYS A 118 -1.03 10.37 -3.52
N SER A 119 -1.64 9.59 -4.41
CA SER A 119 -3.03 9.82 -4.83
C SER A 119 -4.01 9.46 -3.73
N LEU A 120 -3.73 8.40 -2.96
CA LEU A 120 -4.52 8.02 -1.79
C LEU A 120 -4.42 9.05 -0.67
N THR A 121 -3.21 9.53 -0.36
CA THR A 121 -2.99 10.63 0.60
C THR A 121 -3.76 11.88 0.20
N TYR A 122 -3.77 12.24 -1.09
CA TYR A 122 -4.57 13.37 -1.57
C TYR A 122 -6.08 13.18 -1.36
N VAL A 123 -6.59 11.96 -1.56
CA VAL A 123 -8.00 11.64 -1.29
C VAL A 123 -8.29 11.74 0.21
N GLU A 124 -7.39 11.22 1.05
CA GLU A 124 -7.46 11.29 2.51
C GLU A 124 -7.54 12.74 3.00
N ASP A 125 -6.60 13.62 2.61
CA ASP A 125 -6.59 15.05 2.95
C ASP A 125 -7.92 15.73 2.60
N ARG A 126 -8.52 15.34 1.47
CA ARG A 126 -9.76 15.93 0.99
C ARG A 126 -10.97 15.44 1.77
N VAL A 127 -11.00 14.15 2.14
CA VAL A 127 -12.02 13.58 3.01
C VAL A 127 -11.93 14.23 4.39
N GLU A 128 -10.73 14.39 4.94
CA GLU A 128 -10.52 15.07 6.23
C GLU A 128 -11.02 16.52 6.19
N SER A 129 -10.67 17.27 5.14
CA SER A 129 -11.19 18.64 4.93
C SER A 129 -12.72 18.70 4.89
N LEU A 130 -13.39 17.70 4.33
CA LEU A 130 -14.86 17.62 4.29
C LEU A 130 -15.44 17.31 5.67
N ILE A 131 -14.77 16.43 6.43
CA ILE A 131 -15.13 16.11 7.81
C ILE A 131 -15.02 17.35 8.70
N GLU A 132 -13.92 18.10 8.60
CA GLU A 132 -13.73 19.36 9.32
C GLU A 132 -14.82 20.39 8.99
N ALA A 133 -15.12 20.56 7.70
CA ALA A 133 -16.13 21.51 7.24
C ALA A 133 -17.56 21.19 7.74
N TRP A 134 -17.87 19.92 7.96
CA TRP A 134 -19.19 19.49 8.46
C TRP A 134 -19.28 19.33 9.97
N GLY A 135 -18.13 19.26 10.65
CA GLY A 135 -18.04 19.04 12.08
C GLY A 135 -18.05 17.55 12.44
N LYS A 136 -16.93 17.08 12.98
CA LYS A 136 -16.70 15.68 13.39
C LYS A 136 -17.83 15.11 14.25
N GLN A 137 -18.33 15.88 15.21
CA GLN A 137 -19.43 15.52 16.11
C GLN A 137 -20.77 15.24 15.40
N GLU A 138 -21.03 15.85 14.24
CA GLU A 138 -22.25 15.61 13.47
C GLU A 138 -22.15 14.38 12.59
N LEU A 139 -20.94 13.97 12.21
CA LEU A 139 -20.68 12.75 11.45
C LEU A 139 -20.64 11.52 12.34
N GLU A 140 -20.11 11.63 13.56
CA GLU A 140 -20.11 10.55 14.57
C GLU A 140 -21.53 10.10 14.99
N LYS A 141 -22.53 10.97 14.78
CA LYS A 141 -23.95 10.63 15.04
C LYS A 141 -24.57 9.74 13.95
N ILE A 142 -23.91 9.61 12.80
CA ILE A 142 -24.40 8.79 11.69
C ILE A 142 -24.08 7.32 12.01
N VAL A 143 -25.11 6.51 12.21
CA VAL A 143 -24.94 5.07 12.46
C VAL A 143 -24.63 4.39 11.14
N ILE A 144 -23.47 3.74 11.09
CA ILE A 144 -23.01 3.02 9.90
C ILE A 144 -22.96 1.54 10.24
N GLN A 145 -23.65 0.73 9.44
CA GLN A 145 -23.54 -0.72 9.53
C GLN A 145 -22.20 -1.11 8.90
N GLY A 146 -21.24 -1.51 9.73
CA GLY A 146 -19.98 -2.08 9.23
C GLY A 146 -20.22 -3.43 8.58
N GLU A 147 -19.48 -3.73 7.51
CA GLU A 147 -19.39 -5.08 6.98
C GLU A 147 -18.53 -5.93 7.93
N GLU A 148 -19.07 -7.05 8.43
CA GLU A 148 -18.28 -8.01 9.21
C GLU A 148 -17.21 -8.64 8.31
N LYS A 149 -15.94 -8.53 8.70
CA LYS A 149 -14.84 -9.22 8.03
C LYS A 149 -15.02 -10.73 8.17
N THR A 150 -14.83 -11.45 7.07
CA THR A 150 -14.79 -12.93 7.08
C THR A 150 -13.59 -13.45 7.90
N GLU A 151 -13.65 -14.69 8.37
CA GLU A 151 -12.53 -15.31 9.14
C GLU A 151 -11.20 -15.25 8.36
N ASP A 152 -11.22 -15.47 7.05
CA ASP A 152 -10.03 -15.40 6.20
C ASP A 152 -9.44 -13.97 6.14
N GLU A 153 -10.28 -12.93 6.06
CA GLU A 153 -9.83 -11.54 6.06
C GLU A 153 -9.25 -11.10 7.41
N GLN A 154 -9.62 -11.76 8.51
CA GLN A 154 -9.05 -11.50 9.83
C GLN A 154 -7.64 -12.10 9.98
N LEU A 155 -7.29 -13.12 9.20
CA LEU A 155 -5.98 -13.76 9.20
C LEU A 155 -4.95 -13.05 8.30
N LEU A 156 -5.40 -12.16 7.41
CA LEU A 156 -4.55 -11.38 6.53
C LEU A 156 -3.94 -10.20 7.29
N HIS A 157 -2.83 -10.47 7.99
CA HIS A 157 -1.98 -9.41 8.52
C HIS A 157 -1.00 -8.96 7.44
N GLY A 158 -0.91 -7.64 7.23
CA GLY A 158 0.12 -7.03 6.39
C GLY A 158 1.52 -7.24 6.99
N PRO A 159 2.58 -6.92 6.23
CA PRO A 159 3.93 -6.93 6.78
C PRO A 159 4.00 -6.06 8.04
N GLN A 160 4.52 -6.63 9.14
CA GLN A 160 4.66 -5.90 10.40
C GLN A 160 5.58 -4.69 10.22
N ARG A 161 5.21 -3.55 10.80
CA ARG A 161 6.08 -2.38 10.84
C ARG A 161 7.34 -2.73 11.63
N GLN A 162 8.50 -2.17 11.29
CA GLN A 162 9.77 -2.52 11.95
C GLN A 162 9.77 -2.26 13.47
N ASP A 163 8.96 -1.32 13.94
CA ASP A 163 8.74 -0.97 15.35
C ASP A 163 7.78 -1.93 16.08
N GLU A 164 6.96 -2.68 15.35
CA GLU A 164 6.05 -3.71 15.88
C GLU A 164 6.53 -5.13 15.60
N ALA A 165 7.62 -5.28 14.83
CA ALA A 165 8.18 -6.56 14.46
C ALA A 165 8.76 -7.26 15.68
N ILE A 166 8.33 -8.50 15.91
CA ILE A 166 8.91 -9.37 16.94
C ILE A 166 10.41 -9.50 16.66
N SER A 167 11.23 -9.26 17.69
CA SER A 167 12.68 -9.35 17.55
C SER A 167 13.12 -10.79 17.32
N GLN A 168 14.20 -11.03 16.57
CA GLN A 168 14.72 -12.39 16.37
C GLN A 168 15.00 -13.10 17.70
N SER A 169 15.42 -12.36 18.73
CA SER A 169 15.59 -12.87 20.09
C SER A 169 14.31 -13.38 20.75
N GLU A 170 13.17 -12.77 20.44
CA GLU A 170 11.85 -13.23 20.93
C GLU A 170 11.33 -14.42 20.12
N ILE A 171 11.66 -14.49 18.82
CA ILE A 171 11.39 -15.67 17.99
C ILE A 171 12.16 -16.87 18.53
N ASP A 172 13.46 -16.70 18.79
CA ASP A 172 14.31 -17.78 19.29
C ASP A 172 13.83 -18.30 20.66
N ALA A 173 13.34 -17.41 21.53
CA ALA A 173 12.77 -17.77 22.84
C ALA A 173 11.44 -18.56 22.79
N LEU A 174 10.78 -18.64 21.63
CA LEU A 174 9.56 -19.46 21.45
C LEU A 174 9.87 -20.92 21.09
N PHE A 175 11.11 -21.22 20.67
CA PHE A 175 11.53 -22.54 20.21
C PHE A 175 12.57 -23.22 21.14
N ASP A 176 12.96 -22.56 22.23
CA ASP A 176 13.76 -23.10 23.36
C ASP A 176 12.87 -23.49 24.55
#